data_AF-A0A7Y1YXB2-F1
#
_entry.id   AF-A0A7Y1YXB2-F1
#
_cell.length_a   1.000
_cell.length_b   1.000
_cell.length_c   1.000
_cell.angle_alpha   90.00
_cell.angle_beta   90.00
_cell.angle_gamma   90.00
#
_symmetry.space_group_name_H-M   'P 1'
#
loop_
_entity.id
_entity.type
_entity.pdbx_description
1 polymer ?
#
loop_
_entity_poly.entity_id
_entity_poly.type
_entity_poly.pdbx_seq_one_letter_code
_entity_poly.pdbx_strand_id
1 'polypeptide(L)'
;MKRMKCRCGQPVYFNNLSCVNCSRQLAFDSESLDMKSEETAGAGLAFCSNRAGAVRCNWLAKPGNARGLCLSCAMSKIIPTLSKPENHGRWRKLEAAKRRLIYDLLGIGLPVDDSKLKFEFKEDRRTNADVSDQHVTTGHAAGVITVNAAEADEVFREQMRQIMNEPWRTLVGHLRHESGHYYFEEVVDAGNRDEARALFGDETANYESALAYYYQYGPAADWNRCYISAYASAHPAEDWAECWAHYLHIRSVLEVAADAGMLNKDRDGNWYDKFIELVLTLNEIMRSLGLPDAYPFVLTDAVAKKIEFVHRAIAQHSD
;
A
#
# COMPACT_ATOMS: atom_id res chain seq x y z
N MET A 1 -9.34 4.97 4.87
CA MET A 1 -9.26 4.98 6.35
C MET A 1 -10.39 5.81 6.91
N LYS A 2 -11.22 5.23 7.78
CA LYS A 2 -12.23 5.97 8.56
C LYS A 2 -11.61 7.15 9.32
N ARG A 3 -12.40 8.20 9.59
CA ARG A 3 -11.96 9.34 10.38
C ARG A 3 -11.89 8.95 11.85
N MET A 4 -10.71 9.12 12.42
CA MET A 4 -10.44 8.80 13.82
C MET A 4 -10.67 10.04 14.68
N LYS A 5 -10.93 9.84 15.97
CA LYS A 5 -11.18 10.93 16.93
C LYS A 5 -10.37 10.72 18.20
N CYS A 6 -9.91 11.83 18.78
CA CYS A 6 -9.42 11.82 20.16
C CYS A 6 -10.61 11.72 21.13
N ARG A 7 -10.38 11.27 22.39
CA ARG A 7 -11.40 11.24 23.45
C ARG A 7 -12.06 12.60 23.70
N CYS A 8 -11.41 13.72 23.37
CA CYS A 8 -12.03 15.06 23.45
C CYS A 8 -12.99 15.39 22.28
N GLY A 9 -13.20 14.47 21.34
CA GLY A 9 -14.06 14.63 20.16
C GLY A 9 -13.35 15.20 18.93
N GLN A 10 -12.14 15.75 19.07
CA GLN A 10 -11.38 16.33 17.96
C GLN A 10 -11.05 15.25 16.89
N PRO A 11 -11.38 15.47 15.61
CA PRO A 11 -10.91 14.61 14.52
C PRO A 11 -9.39 14.59 14.44
N VAL A 12 -8.83 13.42 14.20
CA VAL A 12 -7.38 13.21 14.07
C VAL A 12 -7.07 12.38 12.84
N TYR A 13 -5.94 12.66 12.23
CA TYR A 13 -5.40 11.91 11.11
C TYR A 13 -4.65 10.67 11.58
N PHE A 14 -4.58 9.67 10.72
CA PHE A 14 -3.94 8.39 10.98
C PHE A 14 -2.49 8.47 11.48
N ASN A 15 -1.74 9.52 11.11
CA ASN A 15 -0.35 9.71 11.50
C ASN A 15 -0.15 10.69 12.67
N ASN A 16 -1.22 11.21 13.28
CA ASN A 16 -1.06 12.10 14.42
C ASN A 16 -0.46 11.37 15.62
N LEU A 17 0.45 12.05 16.32
CA LEU A 17 1.09 11.58 17.55
C LEU A 17 0.43 12.17 18.80
N SER A 18 -0.20 13.34 18.66
CA SER A 18 -0.92 14.03 19.72
C SER A 18 -2.15 14.72 19.15
N CYS A 19 -3.14 14.96 20.01
CA CYS A 19 -4.29 15.77 19.65
C CYS A 19 -3.91 17.25 19.68
N VAL A 20 -4.19 17.98 18.60
CA VAL A 20 -3.91 19.42 18.52
C VAL A 20 -4.79 20.28 19.44
N ASN A 21 -5.92 19.76 19.91
CA ASN A 21 -6.85 20.48 20.77
C ASN A 21 -6.56 20.29 22.27
N CYS A 22 -6.33 19.04 22.70
CA CYS A 22 -6.18 18.72 24.13
C CYS A 22 -4.79 18.18 24.52
N SER A 23 -3.83 18.17 23.58
CA SER A 23 -2.42 17.76 23.77
C SER A 23 -2.17 16.31 24.22
N ARG A 24 -3.24 15.52 24.44
CA ARG A 24 -3.13 14.08 24.75
C ARG A 24 -2.33 13.36 23.68
N GLN A 25 -1.46 12.45 24.12
CA GLN A 25 -0.77 11.56 23.20
C GLN A 25 -1.74 10.57 22.59
N LEU A 26 -1.48 10.24 21.33
CA LEU A 26 -2.27 9.33 20.52
C LEU A 26 -1.43 8.12 20.11
N ALA A 27 -2.07 6.96 20.03
CA ALA A 27 -1.50 5.77 19.42
C ALA A 27 -2.57 4.95 18.70
N PHE A 28 -2.28 4.53 17.47
CA PHE A 28 -3.13 3.63 16.72
C PHE A 28 -3.01 2.21 17.28
N ASP A 29 -4.17 1.61 17.50
CA ASP A 29 -4.33 0.23 17.94
C ASP A 29 -4.70 -0.65 16.75
N SER A 30 -3.82 -1.58 16.40
CA SER A 30 -4.03 -2.49 15.27
C SER A 30 -5.11 -3.54 15.52
N GLU A 31 -5.48 -3.82 16.77
CA GLU A 31 -6.53 -4.80 17.08
C GLU A 31 -7.92 -4.19 16.88
N SER A 32 -8.16 -2.98 17.42
CA SER A 32 -9.45 -2.30 17.25
C SER A 32 -9.54 -1.40 15.99
N LEU A 33 -8.45 -1.32 15.22
CA LEU A 33 -8.30 -0.44 14.06
C LEU A 33 -8.73 1.00 14.33
N ASP A 34 -8.30 1.55 15.46
CA ASP A 34 -8.71 2.87 15.93
C ASP A 34 -7.58 3.64 16.63
N MET A 35 -7.70 4.96 16.67
CA MET A 35 -6.76 5.82 17.39
C MET A 35 -7.12 5.88 18.87
N LYS A 36 -6.27 5.35 19.73
CA LYS A 36 -6.36 5.55 21.18
C LYS A 36 -5.76 6.89 21.57
N SER A 37 -6.35 7.52 22.57
CA SER A 37 -5.78 8.67 23.27
C SER A 37 -5.65 8.36 24.73
N GLU A 38 -4.65 8.95 25.40
CA GLU A 38 -4.50 8.84 26.86
C GLU A 38 -5.79 9.21 27.61
N GLU A 39 -6.00 8.63 28.80
CA GLU A 39 -7.14 8.92 29.68
C GLU A 39 -7.00 10.22 30.44
N THR A 40 -5.77 10.55 30.85
CA THR A 40 -5.30 11.87 31.29
C THR A 40 -4.04 12.22 30.50
N ALA A 41 -3.85 13.50 30.15
CA ALA A 41 -2.68 13.89 29.36
C ALA A 41 -1.39 13.55 30.12
N GLY A 42 -0.47 12.84 29.48
CA GLY A 42 0.77 12.37 30.10
C GLY A 42 0.65 11.04 30.86
N ALA A 43 -0.52 10.39 30.88
CA ALA A 43 -0.67 9.04 31.45
C ALA A 43 0.17 7.98 30.70
N GLY A 44 0.57 8.28 29.46
CA GLY A 44 1.22 7.34 28.57
C GLY A 44 0.25 6.36 27.94
N LEU A 45 0.69 5.77 26.83
CA LEU A 45 0.13 4.55 26.26
C LEU A 45 1.30 3.57 26.07
N ALA A 46 0.99 2.29 25.81
CA ALA A 46 2.00 1.30 25.45
C ALA A 46 2.53 1.58 24.03
N PHE A 47 3.33 2.62 23.87
CA PHE A 47 3.86 3.04 22.58
C PHE A 47 4.87 2.05 22.02
N CYS A 48 4.91 1.93 20.70
CA CYS A 48 6.02 1.26 20.01
C CYS A 48 7.37 1.90 20.38
N SER A 49 8.40 1.09 20.61
CA SER A 49 9.78 1.54 20.90
C SER A 49 10.35 2.48 19.84
N ASN A 50 9.87 2.39 18.58
CA ASN A 50 10.25 3.31 17.50
C ASN A 50 9.55 4.68 17.55
N ARG A 51 8.78 5.00 18.61
CA ARG A 51 8.09 6.29 18.76
C ARG A 51 9.05 7.46 18.97
N ALA A 52 10.09 7.28 19.79
CA ALA A 52 11.05 8.34 20.09
C ALA A 52 12.15 8.49 19.02
N GLY A 53 12.29 7.48 18.14
CA GLY A 53 13.33 7.45 17.11
C GLY A 53 12.93 8.11 15.78
N ALA A 54 13.75 7.87 14.76
CA ALA A 54 13.59 8.41 13.42
C ALA A 54 12.18 8.20 12.83
N VAL A 55 11.60 7.01 13.00
CA VAL A 55 10.27 6.65 12.47
C VAL A 55 9.16 7.50 13.04
N ARG A 56 9.30 7.97 14.29
CA ARG A 56 8.20 8.58 15.04
C ARG A 56 6.92 7.75 14.97
N CYS A 57 7.05 6.45 15.28
CA CYS A 57 5.93 5.51 15.18
C CYS A 57 4.79 5.91 16.11
N ASN A 58 3.57 5.95 15.58
CA ASN A 58 2.37 6.29 16.34
C ASN A 58 1.49 5.07 16.65
N TRP A 59 2.00 3.84 16.57
CA TRP A 59 1.22 2.64 16.89
C TRP A 59 1.51 2.16 18.31
N LEU A 60 0.54 1.44 18.90
CA LEU A 60 0.74 0.69 20.14
C LEU A 60 1.70 -0.48 19.91
N ALA A 61 2.53 -0.77 20.92
CA ALA A 61 3.36 -1.96 20.97
C ALA A 61 2.50 -3.22 20.98
N LYS A 62 2.94 -4.27 20.28
CA LYS A 62 2.28 -5.58 20.31
C LYS A 62 2.51 -6.22 21.68
N PRO A 63 1.46 -6.69 22.38
CA PRO A 63 1.63 -7.41 23.64
C PRO A 63 2.60 -8.59 23.48
N GLY A 64 3.51 -8.77 24.44
CA GLY A 64 4.49 -9.85 24.43
C GLY A 64 5.68 -9.69 23.46
N ASN A 65 5.75 -8.62 22.66
CA ASN A 65 6.93 -8.36 21.85
C ASN A 65 8.09 -7.88 22.74
N ALA A 66 9.15 -8.69 22.86
CA ALA A 66 10.28 -8.40 23.75
C ALA A 66 11.02 -7.09 23.45
N ARG A 67 10.91 -6.56 22.22
CA ARG A 67 11.52 -5.28 21.82
C ARG A 67 10.59 -4.09 21.97
N GLY A 68 9.35 -4.29 22.44
CA GLY A 68 8.31 -3.26 22.52
C GLY A 68 7.87 -2.73 21.16
N LEU A 69 8.01 -3.51 20.08
CA LEU A 69 7.63 -3.09 18.73
C LEU A 69 6.13 -3.28 18.49
N CYS A 70 5.51 -2.38 17.73
CA CYS A 70 4.18 -2.60 17.17
C CYS A 70 4.20 -3.66 16.06
N LEU A 71 3.03 -4.16 15.66
CA LEU A 71 2.86 -5.11 14.56
C LEU A 71 3.65 -4.70 13.31
N SER A 72 3.45 -3.47 12.83
CA SER A 72 4.17 -2.95 11.65
C SER A 72 5.69 -2.94 11.83
N CYS A 73 6.21 -2.36 12.92
CA CYS A 73 7.65 -2.24 13.10
C CYS A 73 8.33 -3.59 13.37
N ALA A 74 7.61 -4.58 13.92
CA ALA A 74 8.12 -5.93 14.10
C ALA A 74 8.37 -6.68 12.78
N MET A 75 7.67 -6.30 11.70
CA MET A 75 7.83 -6.86 10.36
C MET A 75 9.05 -6.31 9.61
N SER A 76 9.67 -5.22 10.08
CA SER A 76 10.90 -4.70 9.47
C SER A 76 12.09 -5.58 9.83
N LYS A 77 12.59 -6.31 8.83
CA LYS A 77 13.76 -7.17 8.96
C LYS A 77 15.06 -6.39 8.68
N ILE A 78 15.04 -5.54 7.65
CA ILE A 78 16.14 -4.65 7.30
C ILE A 78 15.61 -3.23 7.23
N ILE A 79 16.35 -2.29 7.81
CA ILE A 79 16.09 -0.85 7.74
C ILE A 79 17.31 -0.15 7.12
N PRO A 80 17.15 1.05 6.54
CA PRO A 80 18.27 1.81 6.00
C PRO A 80 19.27 2.17 7.09
N THR A 81 20.56 2.32 6.76
CA THR A 81 21.57 2.66 7.77
C THR A 81 21.28 4.02 8.41
N LEU A 82 21.24 4.08 9.75
CA LEU A 82 20.94 5.30 10.48
C LEU A 82 22.16 6.20 10.71
N SER A 83 23.35 5.78 10.26
CA SER A 83 24.54 6.64 10.23
C SER A 83 24.38 7.83 9.28
N LYS A 84 23.48 7.72 8.29
CA LYS A 84 23.14 8.76 7.33
C LYS A 84 21.90 9.55 7.79
N PRO A 85 21.97 10.87 8.02
CA PRO A 85 20.82 11.65 8.48
C PRO A 85 19.59 11.57 7.57
N GLU A 86 19.77 11.52 6.25
CA GLU A 86 18.69 11.42 5.26
C GLU A 86 17.88 10.12 5.39
N ASN A 87 18.52 9.04 5.84
CA ASN A 87 17.88 7.75 6.02
C ASN A 87 16.87 7.74 7.17
N HIS A 88 16.97 8.69 8.12
CA HIS A 88 15.95 8.86 9.16
C HIS A 88 14.62 9.30 8.53
N GLY A 89 14.68 10.20 7.56
CA GLY A 89 13.52 10.67 6.79
C GLY A 89 12.96 9.57 5.88
N ARG A 90 13.84 8.85 5.18
CA ARG A 90 13.44 7.73 4.30
C ARG A 90 12.74 6.62 5.09
N TRP A 91 13.33 6.18 6.19
CA TRP A 91 12.75 5.14 7.05
C TRP A 91 11.39 5.55 7.61
N ARG A 92 11.23 6.81 8.03
CA ARG A 92 9.93 7.36 8.46
C ARG A 92 8.86 7.26 7.39
N LYS A 93 9.17 7.63 6.14
CA LYS A 93 8.23 7.60 5.02
C LYS A 93 7.86 6.16 4.63
N LEU A 94 8.83 5.25 4.58
CA LEU A 94 8.61 3.82 4.28
C LEU A 94 7.72 3.15 5.33
N GLU A 95 8.02 3.37 6.62
CA GLU A 95 7.19 2.83 7.70
C GLU A 95 5.78 3.45 7.72
N ALA A 96 5.63 4.73 7.37
CA ALA A 96 4.31 5.34 7.25
C ALA A 96 3.49 4.73 6.10
N ALA A 97 4.12 4.45 4.96
CA ALA A 97 3.49 3.79 3.83
C ALA A 97 3.11 2.34 4.16
N LYS A 98 4.01 1.59 4.81
CA LYS A 98 3.77 0.23 5.28
C LYS A 98 2.62 0.15 6.28
N ARG A 99 2.53 1.08 7.23
CA ARG A 99 1.41 1.14 8.18
C ARG A 99 0.06 1.37 7.51
N ARG A 100 0.03 2.10 6.39
CA ARG A 100 -1.20 2.23 5.58
C ARG A 100 -1.58 0.91 4.93
N LEU A 101 -0.62 0.22 4.29
CA LEU A 101 -0.86 -1.12 3.74
C LEU A 101 -1.39 -2.06 4.82
N ILE A 102 -0.72 -2.16 5.96
CA ILE A 102 -1.13 -3.07 7.04
C ILE A 102 -2.53 -2.72 7.56
N TYR A 103 -2.86 -1.43 7.70
CA TYR A 103 -4.22 -1.03 8.04
C TYR A 103 -5.24 -1.53 7.03
N ASP A 104 -4.96 -1.40 5.72
CA ASP A 104 -5.89 -1.83 4.68
C ASP A 104 -6.10 -3.35 4.74
N LEU A 105 -5.01 -4.13 4.90
CA LEU A 105 -5.02 -5.59 5.01
C LEU A 105 -5.82 -6.07 6.23
N LEU A 106 -5.55 -5.50 7.41
CA LEU A 106 -6.32 -5.81 8.63
C LEU A 106 -7.80 -5.44 8.47
N GLY A 107 -8.08 -4.31 7.81
CA GLY A 107 -9.44 -3.84 7.60
C GLY A 107 -10.27 -4.71 6.65
N ILE A 108 -9.64 -5.54 5.83
CA ILE A 108 -10.31 -6.56 4.98
C ILE A 108 -10.25 -7.96 5.59
N GLY A 109 -9.77 -8.10 6.82
CA GLY A 109 -9.76 -9.39 7.52
C GLY A 109 -8.61 -10.33 7.14
N LEU A 110 -7.66 -9.87 6.32
CA LEU A 110 -6.54 -10.72 5.92
C LEU A 110 -5.51 -10.90 7.05
N PRO A 111 -4.87 -12.07 7.13
CA PRO A 111 -3.85 -12.33 8.13
C PRO A 111 -2.64 -11.42 7.90
N VAL A 112 -2.23 -10.70 8.95
CA VAL A 112 -0.97 -9.94 8.99
C VAL A 112 -0.12 -10.53 10.11
N ASP A 113 0.78 -11.44 9.74
CA ASP A 113 1.65 -12.14 10.66
C ASP A 113 3.09 -11.66 10.52
N ASP A 114 3.64 -11.11 11.59
CA ASP A 114 5.02 -10.64 11.61
C ASP A 114 6.05 -11.76 11.58
N SER A 115 5.66 -13.04 11.64
CA SER A 115 6.54 -14.18 11.38
C SER A 115 6.62 -14.56 9.89
N LYS A 116 5.55 -14.33 9.11
CA LYS A 116 5.45 -14.71 7.71
C LYS A 116 5.78 -13.57 6.75
N LEU A 117 5.15 -12.40 6.96
CA LEU A 117 5.33 -11.23 6.10
C LEU A 117 6.37 -10.28 6.69
N LYS A 118 7.44 -10.05 5.92
CA LYS A 118 8.60 -9.24 6.30
C LYS A 118 8.86 -8.16 5.27
N PHE A 119 9.48 -7.08 5.74
CA PHE A 119 9.87 -5.96 4.89
C PHE A 119 11.37 -5.69 5.03
N GLU A 120 12.02 -5.54 3.88
CA GLU A 120 13.43 -5.17 3.77
C GLU A 120 13.53 -3.82 3.04
N PHE A 121 13.93 -2.78 3.77
CA PHE A 121 14.21 -1.46 3.22
C PHE A 121 15.71 -1.34 2.96
N LYS A 122 16.14 -1.72 1.77
CA LYS A 122 17.57 -1.79 1.41
C LYS A 122 18.05 -0.53 0.70
N GLU A 123 19.35 -0.29 0.79
CA GLU A 123 20.06 0.69 -0.01
C GLU A 123 20.90 -0.04 -1.06
N ASP A 124 21.17 0.63 -2.18
CA ASP A 124 22.10 0.16 -3.21
C ASP A 124 23.18 1.21 -3.47
N ARG A 125 24.19 0.86 -4.27
CA ARG A 125 25.32 1.76 -4.58
C ARG A 125 24.94 3.06 -5.27
N ARG A 126 23.73 3.16 -5.84
CA ARG A 126 23.21 4.43 -6.40
C ARG A 126 22.96 5.46 -5.29
N THR A 127 22.68 5.00 -4.08
CA THR A 127 22.32 5.84 -2.93
C THR A 127 23.22 5.65 -1.71
N ASN A 128 23.99 4.57 -1.68
CA ASN A 128 24.98 4.28 -0.66
C ASN A 128 26.16 3.49 -1.22
N ALA A 129 27.26 4.18 -1.53
CA ALA A 129 28.48 3.55 -2.07
C ALA A 129 29.08 2.46 -1.14
N ASP A 130 28.73 2.48 0.15
CA ASP A 130 29.26 1.57 1.16
C ASP A 130 28.50 0.23 1.26
N VAL A 131 27.44 0.03 0.47
CA VAL A 131 26.71 -1.27 0.41
C VAL A 131 27.24 -2.17 -0.70
N SER A 132 27.07 -3.49 -0.54
CA SER A 132 27.48 -4.50 -1.54
C SER A 132 26.62 -4.46 -2.80
N ASP A 133 25.33 -4.17 -2.64
CA ASP A 133 24.34 -4.31 -3.70
C ASP A 133 24.46 -3.17 -4.71
N GLN A 134 24.75 -3.51 -5.97
CA GLN A 134 24.84 -2.51 -7.05
C GLN A 134 23.46 -1.93 -7.39
N HIS A 135 22.43 -2.77 -7.33
CA HIS A 135 21.04 -2.42 -7.57
C HIS A 135 20.15 -3.26 -6.65
N VAL A 136 19.31 -2.60 -5.85
CA VAL A 136 18.26 -3.29 -5.11
C VAL A 136 17.04 -3.38 -6.02
N THR A 137 16.70 -4.61 -6.41
CA THR A 137 15.42 -4.89 -7.07
C THR A 137 14.31 -4.82 -6.02
N THR A 138 13.34 -3.94 -6.23
CA THR A 138 12.08 -3.96 -5.49
C THR A 138 11.29 -5.19 -5.95
N GLY A 139 10.76 -5.96 -5.00
CA GLY A 139 10.13 -7.24 -5.33
C GLY A 139 9.66 -8.01 -4.10
N HIS A 140 8.94 -9.10 -4.34
CA HIS A 140 8.52 -10.07 -3.34
C HIS A 140 9.21 -11.43 -3.54
N ALA A 141 9.68 -12.03 -2.44
CA ALA A 141 10.12 -13.43 -2.43
C ALA A 141 9.88 -14.07 -1.06
N ALA A 142 9.19 -15.22 -1.03
CA ALA A 142 8.98 -16.05 0.16
C ALA A 142 8.50 -15.26 1.41
N GLY A 143 7.53 -14.36 1.24
CA GLY A 143 7.00 -13.53 2.33
C GLY A 143 7.84 -12.29 2.65
N VAL A 144 8.88 -11.99 1.88
CA VAL A 144 9.72 -10.80 2.06
C VAL A 144 9.45 -9.80 0.94
N ILE A 145 8.88 -8.64 1.30
CA ILE A 145 8.75 -7.48 0.41
C ILE A 145 10.00 -6.61 0.56
N THR A 146 10.77 -6.50 -0.51
CA THR A 146 11.96 -5.65 -0.57
C THR A 146 11.62 -4.37 -1.30
N VAL A 147 11.95 -3.22 -0.72
CA VAL A 147 11.79 -1.90 -1.33
C VAL A 147 13.10 -1.14 -1.21
N ASN A 148 13.54 -0.51 -2.30
CA ASN A 148 14.69 0.38 -2.25
C ASN A 148 14.36 1.64 -1.42
N ALA A 149 15.15 1.91 -0.40
CA ALA A 149 14.98 3.05 0.50
C ALA A 149 15.03 4.40 -0.23
N ALA A 150 15.72 4.45 -1.37
CA ALA A 150 15.76 5.59 -2.28
C ALA A 150 14.36 6.02 -2.76
N GLU A 151 13.41 5.10 -2.88
CA GLU A 151 12.05 5.42 -3.33
C GLU A 151 11.30 6.36 -2.39
N ALA A 152 11.78 6.51 -1.15
CA ALA A 152 11.23 7.46 -0.19
C ALA A 152 11.67 8.92 -0.46
N ASP A 153 12.69 9.09 -1.28
CA ASP A 153 13.10 10.38 -1.83
C ASP A 153 12.16 10.78 -2.98
N GLU A 154 11.61 11.99 -2.90
CA GLU A 154 10.63 12.48 -3.89
C GLU A 154 11.28 12.78 -5.24
N VAL A 155 12.52 13.28 -5.25
CA VAL A 155 13.26 13.57 -6.49
C VAL A 155 13.61 12.27 -7.19
N PHE A 156 14.16 11.31 -6.44
CA PHE A 156 14.47 9.99 -6.99
C PHE A 156 13.21 9.31 -7.55
N ARG A 157 12.10 9.35 -6.80
CA ARG A 157 10.86 8.70 -7.23
C ARG A 157 10.26 9.37 -8.46
N GLU A 158 10.32 10.69 -8.57
CA GLU A 158 9.86 11.42 -9.75
C GLU A 158 10.73 11.14 -10.98
N GLN A 159 12.05 11.03 -10.83
CA GLN A 159 12.94 10.60 -11.90
C GLN A 159 12.61 9.18 -12.38
N MET A 160 12.41 8.25 -11.44
CA MET A 160 12.04 6.87 -11.78
C MET A 160 10.67 6.81 -12.46
N ARG A 161 9.68 7.59 -12.02
CA ARG A 161 8.38 7.70 -12.68
C ARG A 161 8.53 8.06 -14.16
N GLN A 162 9.36 9.05 -14.47
CA GLN A 162 9.61 9.48 -15.85
C GLN A 162 10.38 8.43 -16.66
N ILE A 163 11.43 7.84 -16.08
CA ILE A 163 12.24 6.80 -16.74
C ILE A 163 11.42 5.55 -17.06
N MET A 164 10.55 5.14 -16.14
CA MET A 164 9.66 3.98 -16.29
C MET A 164 8.38 4.30 -17.05
N ASN A 165 8.18 5.56 -17.46
CA ASN A 165 6.96 6.05 -18.11
C ASN A 165 5.68 5.69 -17.33
N GLU A 166 5.73 5.83 -16.00
CA GLU A 166 4.63 5.52 -15.10
C GLU A 166 3.71 6.75 -14.94
N PRO A 167 2.38 6.56 -14.95
CA PRO A 167 1.46 7.68 -14.73
C PRO A 167 1.54 8.20 -13.29
N TRP A 168 1.83 7.32 -12.32
CA TRP A 168 1.93 7.65 -10.91
C TRP A 168 2.83 6.66 -10.15
N ARG A 169 3.74 7.18 -9.30
CA ARG A 169 4.67 6.38 -8.49
C ARG A 169 4.61 6.80 -7.02
N THR A 170 4.14 5.92 -6.12
CA THR A 170 4.13 6.17 -4.66
C THR A 170 4.57 4.97 -3.85
N LEU A 171 5.12 5.24 -2.66
CA LEU A 171 5.52 4.21 -1.71
C LEU A 171 4.37 3.27 -1.33
N VAL A 172 3.16 3.82 -1.12
CA VAL A 172 1.99 3.00 -0.76
C VAL A 172 1.57 2.16 -1.96
N GLY A 173 1.62 2.70 -3.17
CA GLY A 173 1.34 1.96 -4.40
C GLY A 173 2.25 0.75 -4.56
N HIS A 174 3.58 0.93 -4.47
CA HIS A 174 4.50 -0.21 -4.59
C HIS A 174 4.32 -1.23 -3.49
N LEU A 175 4.18 -0.80 -2.23
CA LEU A 175 3.97 -1.75 -1.14
C LEU A 175 2.67 -2.56 -1.35
N ARG A 176 1.63 -1.94 -1.91
CA ARG A 176 0.41 -2.65 -2.29
C ARG A 176 0.64 -3.62 -3.44
N HIS A 177 1.31 -3.20 -4.51
CA HIS A 177 1.70 -4.08 -5.62
C HIS A 177 2.48 -5.30 -5.11
N GLU A 178 3.57 -5.09 -4.38
CA GLU A 178 4.41 -6.18 -3.86
C GLU A 178 3.66 -7.09 -2.87
N SER A 179 2.70 -6.54 -2.13
CA SER A 179 1.83 -7.37 -1.28
C SER A 179 0.88 -8.25 -2.09
N GLY A 180 0.51 -7.85 -3.31
CA GLY A 180 -0.33 -8.64 -4.19
C GLY A 180 0.32 -9.97 -4.55
N HIS A 181 1.62 -9.96 -4.83
CA HIS A 181 2.41 -11.18 -5.06
C HIS A 181 2.40 -12.13 -3.86
N TYR A 182 2.48 -11.60 -2.64
CA TYR A 182 2.36 -12.41 -1.42
C TYR A 182 0.96 -13.00 -1.26
N TYR A 183 -0.07 -12.15 -1.36
CA TYR A 183 -1.44 -12.58 -1.07
C TYR A 183 -2.08 -13.40 -2.19
N PHE A 184 -1.52 -13.44 -3.40
CA PHE A 184 -1.97 -14.38 -4.44
C PHE A 184 -2.01 -15.81 -3.90
N GLU A 185 -0.92 -16.28 -3.28
CA GLU A 185 -0.84 -17.63 -2.72
C GLU A 185 -1.70 -17.83 -1.47
N GLU A 186 -2.14 -16.75 -0.82
CA GLU A 186 -3.03 -16.84 0.35
C GLU A 186 -4.50 -16.92 -0.05
N VAL A 187 -4.92 -16.17 -1.09
CA VAL A 187 -6.34 -16.05 -1.47
C VAL A 187 -6.73 -16.80 -2.75
N VAL A 188 -5.75 -17.32 -3.51
CA VAL A 188 -5.99 -18.10 -4.73
C VAL A 188 -5.61 -19.57 -4.51
N ASP A 189 -6.63 -20.41 -4.40
CA ASP A 189 -6.51 -21.85 -4.12
C ASP A 189 -7.11 -22.71 -5.24
N ALA A 190 -7.20 -24.03 -5.01
CA ALA A 190 -7.75 -24.95 -6.00
C ALA A 190 -9.22 -24.66 -6.40
N GLY A 191 -9.98 -23.96 -5.55
CA GLY A 191 -11.38 -23.63 -5.78
C GLY A 191 -11.60 -22.45 -6.73
N ASN A 192 -10.63 -21.53 -6.85
CA ASN A 192 -10.77 -20.32 -7.67
C ASN A 192 -9.61 -20.08 -8.67
N ARG A 193 -8.58 -20.94 -8.70
CA ARG A 193 -7.40 -20.78 -9.59
C ARG A 193 -7.75 -20.84 -11.08
N ASP A 194 -8.70 -21.66 -11.50
CA ASP A 194 -9.12 -21.71 -12.90
C ASP A 194 -9.78 -20.39 -13.35
N GLU A 195 -10.57 -19.76 -12.47
CA GLU A 195 -11.14 -18.43 -12.72
C GLU A 195 -10.05 -17.35 -12.74
N ALA A 196 -9.09 -17.42 -11.80
CA ALA A 196 -7.92 -16.53 -11.81
C ALA A 196 -7.18 -16.61 -13.14
N ARG A 197 -6.88 -17.82 -13.63
CA ARG A 197 -6.18 -18.02 -14.90
C ARG A 197 -7.00 -17.59 -16.11
N ALA A 198 -8.32 -17.74 -16.07
CA ALA A 198 -9.20 -17.22 -17.11
C ALA A 198 -9.19 -15.69 -17.20
N LEU A 199 -8.95 -15.00 -16.06
CA LEU A 199 -8.94 -13.53 -15.98
C LEU A 199 -7.56 -12.93 -16.23
N PHE A 200 -6.51 -13.48 -15.62
CA PHE A 200 -5.15 -12.92 -15.60
C PHE A 200 -4.17 -13.64 -16.54
N GLY A 201 -4.46 -14.90 -16.89
CA GLY A 201 -3.53 -15.81 -17.57
C GLY A 201 -2.82 -16.76 -16.61
N ASP A 202 -2.00 -17.66 -17.16
CA ASP A 202 -1.27 -18.66 -16.39
C ASP A 202 -0.04 -18.05 -15.70
N GLU A 203 -0.11 -17.94 -14.38
CA GLU A 203 0.94 -17.39 -13.53
C GLU A 203 2.23 -18.22 -13.51
N THR A 204 2.19 -19.45 -14.01
CA THR A 204 3.36 -20.35 -14.09
C THR A 204 4.22 -20.11 -15.33
N ALA A 205 3.81 -19.18 -16.21
CA ALA A 205 4.64 -18.72 -17.32
C ALA A 205 6.03 -18.28 -16.84
N ASN A 206 7.04 -18.41 -17.71
CA ASN A 206 8.40 -18.06 -17.32
C ASN A 206 8.53 -16.54 -17.12
N TYR A 207 8.60 -16.15 -15.85
CA TYR A 207 8.62 -14.75 -15.43
C TYR A 207 9.75 -13.94 -16.06
N GLU A 208 10.99 -14.45 -16.03
CA GLU A 208 12.16 -13.75 -16.56
C GLU A 208 12.06 -13.51 -18.07
N SER A 209 11.61 -14.51 -18.82
CA SER A 209 11.44 -14.42 -20.27
C SER A 209 10.31 -13.44 -20.64
N ALA A 210 9.22 -13.43 -19.88
CA ALA A 210 8.10 -12.52 -20.09
C ALA A 210 8.50 -11.06 -19.84
N LEU A 211 9.23 -10.78 -18.76
CA LEU A 211 9.77 -9.45 -18.50
C LEU A 211 10.80 -9.01 -19.56
N ALA A 212 11.70 -9.92 -19.97
CA ALA A 212 12.67 -9.61 -21.03
C ALA A 212 11.98 -9.25 -22.34
N TYR A 213 10.91 -9.98 -22.70
CA TYR A 213 10.07 -9.65 -23.85
C TYR A 213 9.42 -8.27 -23.71
N TYR A 214 8.81 -7.98 -22.55
CA TYR A 214 8.18 -6.68 -22.29
C TYR A 214 9.16 -5.50 -22.43
N TYR A 215 10.37 -5.61 -21.87
CA TYR A 215 11.37 -4.54 -21.98
C TYR A 215 11.93 -4.39 -23.40
N GLN A 216 11.94 -5.47 -24.19
CA GLN A 216 12.42 -5.44 -25.57
C GLN A 216 11.36 -4.92 -26.55
N TYR A 217 10.11 -5.31 -26.39
CA TYR A 217 9.04 -5.08 -27.38
C TYR A 217 7.92 -4.15 -26.90
N GLY A 218 7.91 -3.81 -25.61
CA GLY A 218 6.87 -3.00 -24.98
C GLY A 218 5.64 -3.82 -24.54
N PRO A 219 4.55 -3.13 -24.13
CA PRO A 219 3.32 -3.78 -23.69
C PRO A 219 2.58 -4.49 -24.83
N ALA A 220 1.65 -5.38 -24.47
CA ALA A 220 0.71 -5.98 -25.42
C ALA A 220 -0.04 -4.90 -26.21
N ALA A 221 -0.32 -5.13 -27.50
CA ALA A 221 -0.86 -4.09 -28.39
C ALA A 221 -2.21 -3.51 -27.92
N ASP A 222 -3.05 -4.31 -27.27
CA ASP A 222 -4.35 -3.95 -26.73
C ASP A 222 -4.34 -3.78 -25.20
N TRP A 223 -3.17 -3.51 -24.61
CA TRP A 223 -3.01 -3.44 -23.15
C TRP A 223 -4.03 -2.49 -22.51
N ASN A 224 -4.27 -1.34 -23.13
CA ASN A 224 -5.16 -0.28 -22.64
C ASN A 224 -6.65 -0.68 -22.60
N ARG A 225 -7.02 -1.80 -23.22
CA ARG A 225 -8.38 -2.36 -23.16
C ARG A 225 -8.52 -3.41 -22.06
N CYS A 226 -7.45 -4.14 -21.79
CA CYS A 226 -7.48 -5.39 -21.01
C CYS A 226 -6.77 -5.27 -19.66
N TYR A 227 -5.89 -4.30 -19.46
CA TYR A 227 -4.99 -4.16 -18.32
C TYR A 227 -5.06 -2.74 -17.74
N ILE A 228 -4.89 -2.63 -16.42
CA ILE A 228 -4.92 -1.34 -15.72
C ILE A 228 -3.71 -0.45 -16.05
N SER A 229 -2.58 -1.07 -16.36
CA SER A 229 -1.33 -0.41 -16.74
C SER A 229 -0.65 -1.15 -17.88
N ALA A 230 0.28 -0.49 -18.56
CA ALA A 230 1.11 -1.16 -19.58
C ALA A 230 1.91 -2.31 -18.95
N TYR A 231 2.47 -2.09 -17.76
CA TYR A 231 3.29 -3.08 -17.05
C TYR A 231 2.50 -4.32 -16.61
N ALA A 232 1.22 -4.17 -16.25
CA ALA A 232 0.33 -5.31 -16.00
C ALA A 232 0.27 -6.30 -17.18
N SER A 233 0.49 -5.84 -18.43
CA SER A 233 0.54 -6.76 -19.59
C SER A 233 1.83 -7.58 -19.69
N ALA A 234 2.83 -7.33 -18.84
CA ALA A 234 4.12 -8.02 -18.91
C ALA A 234 4.03 -9.48 -18.48
N HIS A 235 3.21 -9.81 -17.48
CA HIS A 235 3.07 -11.17 -16.95
C HIS A 235 1.75 -11.30 -16.14
N PRO A 236 1.09 -12.48 -16.12
CA PRO A 236 -0.14 -12.69 -15.33
C PRO A 236 -0.01 -12.34 -13.84
N ALA A 237 1.14 -12.63 -13.23
CA ALA A 237 1.42 -12.24 -11.85
C ALA A 237 1.46 -10.71 -11.64
N GLU A 238 1.97 -9.96 -12.63
CA GLU A 238 2.00 -8.49 -12.58
C GLU A 238 0.59 -7.89 -12.78
N ASP A 239 -0.22 -8.48 -13.66
CA ASP A 239 -1.62 -8.11 -13.83
C ASP A 239 -2.43 -8.30 -12.54
N TRP A 240 -2.21 -9.43 -11.85
CA TRP A 240 -2.78 -9.66 -10.52
C TRP A 240 -2.31 -8.61 -9.52
N ALA A 241 -1.00 -8.40 -9.38
CA ALA A 241 -0.43 -7.49 -8.39
C ALA A 241 -0.90 -6.03 -8.59
N GLU A 242 -1.02 -5.60 -9.85
CA GLU A 242 -1.57 -4.30 -10.21
C GLU A 242 -3.06 -4.22 -9.87
N CYS A 243 -3.87 -5.21 -10.27
CA CYS A 243 -5.30 -5.24 -9.91
C CYS A 243 -5.53 -5.28 -8.39
N TRP A 244 -4.71 -6.03 -7.66
CA TRP A 244 -4.68 -6.06 -6.19
C TRP A 244 -4.38 -4.68 -5.59
N ALA A 245 -3.33 -4.02 -6.08
CA ALA A 245 -2.98 -2.69 -5.61
C ALA A 245 -4.13 -1.72 -5.84
N HIS A 246 -4.72 -1.75 -7.03
CA HIS A 246 -5.85 -0.91 -7.41
C HIS A 246 -7.11 -1.21 -6.59
N TYR A 247 -7.41 -2.47 -6.29
CA TYR A 247 -8.47 -2.84 -5.34
C TYR A 247 -8.27 -2.14 -3.98
N LEU A 248 -7.06 -2.19 -3.42
CA LEU A 248 -6.73 -1.50 -2.17
C LEU A 248 -6.80 0.04 -2.32
N HIS A 249 -6.41 0.61 -3.45
CA HIS A 249 -6.59 2.05 -3.74
C HIS A 249 -8.06 2.45 -3.71
N ILE A 250 -8.88 1.76 -4.49
CA ILE A 250 -10.31 2.02 -4.64
C ILE A 250 -11.01 1.90 -3.28
N ARG A 251 -10.77 0.79 -2.57
CA ARG A 251 -11.36 0.57 -1.26
C ARG A 251 -11.00 1.68 -0.27
N SER A 252 -9.72 2.03 -0.13
CA SER A 252 -9.32 3.05 0.84
C SER A 252 -9.88 4.43 0.51
N VAL A 253 -10.01 4.78 -0.77
CA VAL A 253 -10.61 6.05 -1.23
C VAL A 253 -12.11 6.06 -0.96
N LEU A 254 -12.83 4.99 -1.32
CA LEU A 254 -14.26 4.85 -1.06
C LEU A 254 -14.57 4.90 0.44
N GLU A 255 -13.74 4.29 1.29
CA GLU A 255 -13.91 4.35 2.74
C GLU A 255 -13.81 5.79 3.26
N VAL A 256 -12.81 6.56 2.81
CA VAL A 256 -12.66 7.97 3.20
C VAL A 256 -13.84 8.80 2.71
N ALA A 257 -14.26 8.60 1.46
CA ALA A 257 -15.36 9.34 0.87
C ALA A 257 -16.70 9.04 1.56
N ALA A 258 -16.95 7.77 1.92
CA ALA A 258 -18.12 7.35 2.67
C ALA A 258 -18.16 8.01 4.05
N ASP A 259 -17.06 7.94 4.80
CA ASP A 259 -16.94 8.56 6.12
C ASP A 259 -17.10 10.09 6.07
N ALA A 260 -16.58 10.73 5.02
CA ALA A 260 -16.70 12.16 4.80
C ALA A 260 -18.08 12.61 4.29
N GLY A 261 -18.98 11.68 3.97
CA GLY A 261 -20.27 12.01 3.35
C GLY A 261 -20.15 12.56 1.92
N MET A 262 -19.06 12.22 1.22
CA MET A 262 -18.78 12.64 -0.15
C MET A 262 -19.40 11.73 -1.21
N LEU A 263 -19.89 10.55 -0.82
CA LEU A 263 -20.59 9.65 -1.72
C LEU A 263 -22.07 10.06 -1.85
N ASN A 264 -22.56 10.10 -3.08
CA ASN A 264 -23.97 10.36 -3.35
C ASN A 264 -24.84 9.22 -2.81
N LYS A 265 -25.74 9.53 -1.87
CA LYS A 265 -26.61 8.55 -1.21
C LYS A 265 -27.85 8.20 -2.03
N ASP A 266 -28.25 9.09 -2.94
CA ASP A 266 -29.48 8.95 -3.74
C ASP A 266 -29.26 8.14 -5.01
N ARG A 267 -28.02 7.73 -5.28
CA ARG A 267 -27.63 6.95 -6.44
C ARG A 267 -27.43 5.49 -6.04
N ASP A 268 -28.37 4.64 -6.45
CA ASP A 268 -28.15 3.19 -6.45
C ASP A 268 -27.02 2.89 -7.44
N GLY A 269 -25.92 2.35 -6.93
CA GLY A 269 -24.72 2.07 -7.71
C GLY A 269 -23.79 1.14 -6.96
N ASN A 270 -23.14 0.25 -7.72
CA ASN A 270 -22.11 -0.65 -7.20
C ASN A 270 -20.84 0.15 -6.83
N TRP A 271 -19.77 -0.54 -6.40
CA TRP A 271 -18.50 0.10 -6.05
C TRP A 271 -17.90 0.90 -7.21
N TYR A 272 -18.11 0.44 -8.45
CA TYR A 272 -17.53 0.99 -9.66
C TYR A 272 -18.14 2.37 -9.98
N ASP A 273 -19.48 2.47 -10.03
CA ASP A 273 -20.16 3.74 -10.32
C ASP A 273 -19.80 4.83 -9.29
N LYS A 274 -19.78 4.44 -8.01
CA LYS A 274 -19.41 5.34 -6.90
C LYS A 274 -17.97 5.81 -7.00
N PHE A 275 -17.05 4.92 -7.36
CA PHE A 275 -15.63 5.27 -7.49
C PHE A 275 -15.36 6.16 -8.72
N ILE A 276 -15.97 5.85 -9.86
CA ILE A 276 -15.81 6.63 -11.09
C ILE A 276 -16.35 8.06 -10.91
N GLU A 277 -17.54 8.24 -10.33
CA GLU A 277 -18.10 9.58 -10.06
C GLU A 277 -17.17 10.43 -9.18
N LEU A 278 -16.66 9.82 -8.10
CA LEU A 278 -15.74 10.48 -7.18
C LEU A 278 -14.43 10.85 -7.87
N VAL A 279 -13.82 9.93 -8.60
CA VAL A 279 -12.53 10.16 -9.28
C VAL A 279 -12.64 11.19 -10.39
N LEU A 280 -13.72 11.18 -11.18
CA LEU A 280 -13.95 12.21 -12.20
C LEU A 280 -13.99 13.60 -11.56
N THR A 281 -14.73 13.74 -10.46
CA THR A 281 -14.78 15.01 -9.71
C THR A 281 -13.41 15.41 -9.16
N LEU A 282 -12.67 14.46 -8.57
CA LEU A 282 -11.33 14.72 -8.03
C LEU A 282 -10.33 15.12 -9.13
N ASN A 283 -10.35 14.45 -10.28
CA ASN A 283 -9.48 14.77 -11.40
C ASN A 283 -9.78 16.16 -11.96
N GLU A 284 -11.05 16.55 -12.10
CA GLU A 284 -11.42 17.90 -12.55
C GLU A 284 -10.99 18.99 -11.54
N ILE A 285 -11.06 18.71 -10.23
CA ILE A 285 -10.51 19.61 -9.19
C ILE A 285 -9.00 19.75 -9.36
N MET A 286 -8.26 18.64 -9.53
CA MET A 286 -6.81 18.66 -9.70
C MET A 286 -6.40 19.44 -10.96
N ARG A 287 -7.07 19.19 -12.09
CA ARG A 287 -6.85 19.91 -13.36
C ARG A 287 -7.10 21.41 -13.22
N SER A 288 -8.16 21.79 -12.50
CA SER A 288 -8.48 23.20 -12.22
C SER A 288 -7.39 23.91 -11.40
N LEU A 289 -6.58 23.15 -10.65
CA LEU A 289 -5.42 23.65 -9.90
C LEU A 289 -4.09 23.53 -10.68
N GLY A 290 -4.13 23.05 -11.92
CA GLY A 290 -2.93 22.79 -12.73
C GLY A 290 -2.10 21.59 -12.23
N LEU A 291 -2.72 20.67 -11.49
CA LEU A 291 -2.08 19.47 -10.96
C LEU A 291 -2.45 18.24 -11.81
N PRO A 292 -1.60 17.19 -11.82
CA PRO A 292 -1.94 15.91 -12.44
C PRO A 292 -3.20 15.28 -11.84
N ASP A 293 -3.87 14.43 -12.62
CA ASP A 293 -5.03 13.65 -12.17
C ASP A 293 -4.74 12.90 -10.87
N ALA A 294 -5.69 12.93 -9.92
CA ALA A 294 -5.58 12.19 -8.67
C ALA A 294 -5.57 10.67 -8.90
N TYR A 295 -6.27 10.21 -9.95
CA TYR A 295 -6.27 8.83 -10.40
C TYR A 295 -6.24 8.80 -11.94
N PRO A 296 -5.04 8.67 -12.55
CA PRO A 296 -4.83 8.75 -14.00
C PRO A 296 -5.03 7.41 -14.73
N PHE A 297 -5.86 6.51 -14.21
CA PHE A 297 -6.06 5.17 -14.78
C PHE A 297 -7.48 4.98 -15.32
N VAL A 298 -7.59 4.15 -16.35
CA VAL A 298 -8.87 3.80 -16.98
C VAL A 298 -9.30 2.43 -16.47
N LEU A 299 -10.44 2.37 -15.79
CA LEU A 299 -11.07 1.12 -15.39
C LEU A 299 -11.99 0.65 -16.53
N THR A 300 -11.50 -0.25 -17.38
CA THR A 300 -12.34 -0.90 -18.39
C THR A 300 -13.17 -2.02 -17.76
N ASP A 301 -14.20 -2.52 -18.46
CA ASP A 301 -14.98 -3.67 -18.00
C ASP A 301 -14.10 -4.91 -17.70
N ALA A 302 -13.03 -5.11 -18.47
CA ALA A 302 -12.09 -6.20 -18.25
C ALA A 302 -11.34 -6.04 -16.92
N VAL A 303 -10.85 -4.82 -16.64
CA VAL A 303 -10.16 -4.49 -15.39
C VAL A 303 -11.12 -4.53 -14.20
N ALA A 304 -12.35 -4.04 -14.35
CA ALA A 304 -13.36 -4.09 -13.31
C ALA A 304 -13.66 -5.54 -12.89
N LYS A 305 -13.80 -6.47 -13.84
CA LYS A 305 -13.99 -7.90 -13.55
C LYS A 305 -12.83 -8.51 -12.77
N LYS A 306 -11.59 -8.14 -13.11
CA LYS A 306 -10.38 -8.57 -12.38
C LYS A 306 -10.39 -8.06 -10.93
N ILE A 307 -10.71 -6.78 -10.72
CA ILE A 307 -10.82 -6.17 -9.39
C ILE A 307 -11.95 -6.82 -8.57
N GLU A 308 -13.08 -7.15 -9.21
CA GLU A 308 -14.16 -7.89 -8.56
C GLU A 308 -13.76 -9.30 -8.18
N PHE A 309 -12.94 -9.98 -9.00
CA PHE A 309 -12.38 -11.27 -8.64
C PHE A 309 -11.46 -11.17 -7.41
N VAL A 310 -10.57 -10.17 -7.35
CA VAL A 310 -9.75 -9.90 -6.15
C VAL A 310 -10.64 -9.78 -4.90
N HIS A 311 -11.74 -9.02 -5.00
CA HIS A 311 -12.69 -8.88 -3.90
C HIS A 311 -13.30 -10.22 -3.47
N ARG A 312 -13.75 -11.05 -4.42
CA ARG A 312 -14.33 -12.37 -4.13
C ARG A 312 -13.32 -13.33 -3.52
N ALA A 313 -12.10 -13.38 -4.04
CA ALA A 313 -11.04 -14.24 -3.52
C ALA A 313 -10.72 -13.92 -2.05
N ILE A 314 -10.65 -12.63 -1.70
CA ILE A 314 -10.47 -12.19 -0.31
C ILE A 314 -11.65 -12.60 0.58
N ALA A 315 -12.88 -12.44 0.09
CA ALA A 315 -14.08 -12.80 0.86
C ALA A 315 -14.12 -14.31 1.15
N GLN A 316 -13.82 -15.15 0.16
CA GLN A 316 -13.76 -16.61 0.30
C GLN A 316 -12.68 -17.08 1.28
N HIS A 317 -11.53 -16.40 1.33
CA HIS A 317 -10.47 -16.72 2.29
C HIS A 317 -10.86 -16.38 3.75
N SER A 318 -11.80 -15.46 3.94
CA SER A 318 -12.20 -14.99 5.27
C SER A 318 -13.29 -15.85 5.92
N ASP A 319 -13.88 -16.78 5.16
CA ASP A 319 -14.92 -17.74 5.58
C ASP A 319 -14.30 -19.05 6.09
#